data_AF-A0A9P5MTL8-F1
#
_entry.id   AF-A0A9P5MTL8-F1
#
_cell.length_a   1.000
_cell.length_b   1.000
_cell.length_c   1.000
_cell.angle_alpha   90.00
_cell.angle_beta   90.00
_cell.angle_gamma   90.00
#
_symmetry.space_group_name_H-M   'P 1'
#
loop_
_entity.id
_entity.type
_entity.pdbx_description
1 polymer ?
#
loop_
_entity_poly.entity_id
_entity_poly.type
_entity_poly.pdbx_seq_one_letter_code
_entity_poly.pdbx_strand_id
1 'polypeptide(L)'
;MLAPRQRHSRPECHGSLQHDTDLPTVAQNWQDLCLASGGDIFTNEPCVNLAGVAGINALLSTGGVCDQQDNADNMIDFAKSPGVTNQAALIAAAVAYRQHPRNADDTGGGMVPSTPYCTEQPRNQELVGIVNEQLPDVNPGLFGGPNTPVIAFGGDGTCPAGQTPDVSTCSCA
;
A
#
# COMPACT_ATOMS: atom_id res chain seq x y z
N MET A 1 -38.91 37.15 -26.54
CA MET A 1 -37.53 36.62 -26.61
C MET A 1 -36.95 36.63 -25.20
N LEU A 2 -36.89 35.47 -24.53
CA LEU A 2 -36.11 35.28 -23.31
C LEU A 2 -34.99 34.30 -23.65
N ALA A 3 -33.75 34.69 -23.39
CA ALA A 3 -32.59 33.81 -23.54
C ALA A 3 -32.59 32.74 -22.44
N PRO A 4 -32.18 31.49 -22.72
CA PRO A 4 -32.09 30.45 -21.71
C PRO A 4 -30.91 30.74 -20.77
N ARG A 5 -31.17 30.72 -19.45
CA ARG A 5 -30.12 30.72 -18.43
C ARG A 5 -29.32 29.42 -18.53
N GLN A 6 -28.04 29.52 -18.90
CA GLN A 6 -27.07 28.44 -18.69
C GLN A 6 -26.94 28.18 -17.19
N ARG A 7 -27.47 27.05 -16.73
CA ARG A 7 -27.11 26.47 -15.44
C ARG A 7 -25.64 26.11 -15.52
N HIS A 8 -24.81 26.83 -14.79
CA HIS A 8 -23.45 26.39 -14.50
C HIS A 8 -23.57 25.16 -13.60
N SER A 9 -23.22 24.00 -14.13
CA SER A 9 -23.01 22.79 -13.35
C SER A 9 -21.96 23.11 -12.30
N ARG A 10 -22.29 22.94 -11.02
CA ARG A 10 -21.27 22.86 -9.97
C ARG A 10 -20.39 21.63 -10.29
N PRO A 11 -19.06 21.69 -10.11
CA PRO A 11 -18.25 20.48 -10.23
C PRO A 11 -18.76 19.52 -9.17
N GLU A 12 -19.22 18.36 -9.61
CA GLU A 12 -19.71 17.30 -8.74
C GLU A 12 -18.53 16.76 -7.93
N CYS A 13 -18.67 16.68 -6.60
CA CYS A 13 -17.75 15.95 -5.73
C CYS A 13 -17.94 14.44 -5.98
N HIS A 14 -17.48 13.95 -7.13
CA HIS A 14 -17.40 12.51 -7.39
C HIS A 14 -16.05 12.03 -6.86
N GLY A 15 -16.08 11.17 -5.85
CA GLY A 15 -14.90 10.47 -5.35
C GLY A 15 -14.37 9.57 -6.45
N SER A 16 -13.23 9.94 -7.05
CA SER A 16 -12.50 9.07 -7.96
C SER A 16 -11.71 8.05 -7.15
N LEU A 17 -11.62 6.80 -7.64
CA LEU A 17 -10.62 5.85 -7.16
C LEU A 17 -9.24 6.51 -7.24
N GLN A 18 -8.46 6.39 -6.17
CA GLN A 18 -7.05 6.77 -6.18
C GLN A 18 -6.26 5.48 -6.37
N HIS A 19 -5.76 5.32 -7.58
CA HIS A 19 -5.04 4.13 -8.02
C HIS A 19 -3.65 4.53 -8.45
N ASP A 20 -2.64 3.86 -7.92
CA ASP A 20 -1.31 3.95 -8.48
C ASP A 20 -1.23 3.08 -9.74
N THR A 21 -1.00 3.73 -10.89
CA THR A 21 -0.93 3.05 -12.20
C THR A 21 0.31 2.18 -12.37
N ASP A 22 1.23 2.24 -11.39
CA ASP A 22 2.53 1.59 -11.43
C ASP A 22 2.55 0.18 -10.80
N LEU A 23 1.43 -0.35 -10.27
CA LEU A 23 1.41 -1.69 -9.67
C LEU A 23 2.03 -2.79 -10.56
N PRO A 24 1.78 -2.81 -11.90
CA PRO A 24 2.47 -3.75 -12.79
C PRO A 24 3.99 -3.55 -12.80
N THR A 25 4.47 -2.30 -12.70
CA THR A 25 5.90 -1.97 -12.62
C THR A 25 6.50 -2.40 -11.28
N VAL A 26 5.80 -2.19 -10.16
CA VAL A 26 6.23 -2.68 -8.84
C VAL A 26 6.39 -4.21 -8.87
N ALA A 27 5.39 -4.92 -9.36
CA ALA A 27 5.42 -6.37 -9.49
C ALA A 27 6.56 -6.82 -10.43
N GLN A 28 6.68 -6.21 -11.61
CA GLN A 28 7.71 -6.59 -12.58
C GLN A 28 9.12 -6.37 -12.04
N ASN A 29 9.38 -5.25 -11.37
CA ASN A 29 10.69 -4.94 -10.79
C ASN A 29 11.13 -6.01 -9.79
N TRP A 30 10.23 -6.44 -8.90
CA TRP A 30 10.58 -7.48 -7.93
C TRP A 30 10.73 -8.85 -8.61
N GLN A 31 9.84 -9.19 -9.54
CA GLN A 31 9.89 -10.45 -10.28
C GLN A 31 11.20 -10.60 -11.09
N ASP A 32 11.65 -9.54 -11.76
CA ASP A 32 12.90 -9.54 -12.53
C ASP A 32 14.12 -9.78 -11.63
N LEU A 33 14.16 -9.11 -10.48
CA LEU A 33 15.21 -9.34 -9.48
C LEU A 33 15.16 -10.76 -8.93
N CYS A 34 13.96 -11.30 -8.70
CA CYS A 34 13.76 -12.66 -8.20
C CYS A 34 14.29 -13.70 -9.19
N LEU A 35 13.96 -13.57 -10.48
CA LEU A 35 14.46 -14.47 -11.53
C LEU A 35 15.97 -14.36 -11.70
N ALA A 36 16.53 -13.14 -11.65
CA ALA A 36 17.97 -12.92 -11.74
C ALA A 36 18.75 -13.46 -10.53
N SER A 37 18.07 -13.69 -9.40
CA SER A 37 18.70 -14.13 -8.15
C SER A 37 19.21 -15.57 -8.16
N GLY A 38 18.75 -16.40 -9.11
CA GLY A 38 18.84 -17.86 -9.02
C GLY A 38 17.70 -18.48 -8.21
N GLY A 39 16.72 -17.67 -7.82
CA GLY A 39 15.44 -18.07 -7.21
C GLY A 39 14.76 -19.18 -7.99
N ASP A 40 14.00 -20.03 -7.29
CA ASP A 40 13.47 -21.32 -7.80
C ASP A 40 13.15 -21.31 -9.31
N ILE A 41 14.16 -21.62 -10.11
CA ILE A 41 14.11 -21.63 -11.57
C ILE A 41 13.30 -22.82 -12.09
N PHE A 42 12.94 -23.76 -11.20
CA PHE A 42 12.23 -24.97 -11.57
C PHE A 42 10.72 -24.73 -11.61
N THR A 43 10.19 -23.92 -10.68
CA THR A 43 8.75 -23.61 -10.64
C THR A 43 8.42 -22.15 -10.96
N ASN A 44 9.36 -21.22 -10.72
CA ASN A 44 9.14 -19.77 -10.69
C ASN A 44 7.99 -19.30 -9.78
N GLU A 45 7.40 -20.20 -9.00
CA GLU A 45 6.20 -19.95 -8.20
C GLU A 45 6.42 -18.86 -7.16
N PRO A 46 7.52 -18.84 -6.36
CA PRO A 46 7.74 -17.75 -5.42
C PRO A 46 7.92 -16.38 -6.12
N CYS A 47 8.56 -16.35 -7.30
CA CYS A 47 8.75 -15.11 -8.03
C CYS A 47 7.43 -14.52 -8.55
N VAL A 48 6.53 -15.38 -9.06
CA VAL A 48 5.21 -14.97 -9.58
C VAL A 48 4.23 -14.68 -8.45
N ASN A 49 4.25 -15.47 -7.38
CA ASN A 49 3.33 -15.35 -6.27
C ASN A 49 3.58 -14.05 -5.47
N LEU A 50 4.83 -13.83 -5.05
CA LEU A 50 5.19 -12.71 -4.17
C LEU A 50 5.11 -11.35 -4.87
N ALA A 51 5.45 -11.26 -6.15
CA ALA A 51 5.26 -10.02 -6.93
C ALA A 51 3.82 -9.87 -7.44
N GLY A 52 3.26 -10.94 -8.00
CA GLY A 52 1.99 -10.92 -8.71
C GLY A 52 0.80 -11.07 -7.77
N VAL A 53 0.40 -12.30 -7.51
CA VAL A 53 -0.88 -12.58 -6.82
C VAL A 53 -0.89 -12.00 -5.40
N ALA A 54 0.08 -12.33 -4.56
CA ALA A 54 0.13 -11.83 -3.19
C ALA A 54 0.50 -10.34 -3.16
N GLY A 55 1.51 -9.94 -3.94
CA GLY A 55 2.00 -8.56 -3.99
C GLY A 55 0.96 -7.55 -4.47
N ILE A 56 0.36 -7.78 -5.64
CA ILE A 56 -0.66 -6.87 -6.17
C ILE A 56 -1.88 -6.85 -5.26
N ASN A 57 -2.39 -8.00 -4.80
CA ASN A 57 -3.59 -8.05 -3.95
C ASN A 57 -3.42 -7.26 -2.65
N ALA A 58 -2.22 -7.30 -2.04
CA ALA A 58 -1.91 -6.56 -0.83
C ALA A 58 -1.84 -5.04 -1.04
N LEU A 59 -1.56 -4.57 -2.27
CA LEU A 59 -1.57 -3.15 -2.64
C LEU A 59 -2.94 -2.63 -3.08
N LEU A 60 -3.93 -3.51 -3.27
CA LEU A 60 -5.29 -3.11 -3.60
C LEU A 60 -6.00 -2.46 -2.40
N SER A 61 -7.01 -1.64 -2.69
CA SER A 61 -7.90 -1.04 -1.68
C SER A 61 -8.59 -2.09 -0.81
N THR A 62 -8.82 -3.29 -1.36
CA THR A 62 -9.40 -4.44 -0.65
C THR A 62 -8.42 -5.23 0.20
N GLY A 63 -7.11 -4.97 0.10
CA GLY A 63 -6.10 -5.68 0.89
C GLY A 63 -6.32 -5.48 2.40
N GLY A 64 -6.02 -6.52 3.19
CA GLY A 64 -6.02 -6.41 4.65
C GLY A 64 -4.98 -5.40 5.15
N VAL A 65 -5.15 -4.91 6.38
CA VAL A 65 -4.31 -3.82 6.94
C VAL A 65 -2.82 -4.22 6.98
N CYS A 66 -2.52 -5.49 7.26
CA CYS A 66 -1.15 -5.99 7.38
C CYS A 66 -0.63 -6.76 6.16
N ASP A 67 -1.48 -7.07 5.16
CA ASP A 67 -1.12 -7.92 4.01
C ASP A 67 0.13 -7.41 3.27
N GLN A 68 0.28 -6.09 3.11
CA GLN A 68 1.46 -5.51 2.45
C GLN A 68 2.73 -5.71 3.27
N GLN A 69 2.65 -5.59 4.61
CA GLN A 69 3.79 -5.86 5.48
C GLN A 69 4.16 -7.34 5.45
N ASP A 70 3.16 -8.22 5.57
CA ASP A 70 3.39 -9.67 5.55
C ASP A 70 4.00 -10.13 4.24
N ASN A 71 3.56 -9.56 3.11
CA ASN A 71 4.15 -9.87 1.82
C ASN A 71 5.58 -9.32 1.68
N ALA A 72 5.85 -8.11 2.19
CA ALA A 72 7.21 -7.56 2.23
C ALA A 72 8.15 -8.43 3.10
N ASP A 73 7.65 -8.94 4.23
CA ASP A 73 8.37 -9.90 5.06
C ASP A 73 8.67 -11.19 4.28
N ASN A 74 7.68 -11.75 3.57
CA ASN A 74 7.89 -12.93 2.73
C ASN A 74 8.91 -12.69 1.61
N MET A 75 8.91 -11.50 1.00
CA MET A 75 9.91 -11.10 0.01
C MET A 75 11.32 -11.07 0.60
N ILE A 76 11.50 -10.62 1.84
CA ILE A 76 12.79 -10.60 2.54
C ILE A 76 13.21 -12.00 2.98
N ASP A 77 12.27 -12.82 3.47
CA ASP A 77 12.50 -14.22 3.82
C ASP A 77 13.02 -14.99 2.59
N PHE A 78 12.39 -14.75 1.43
CA PHE A 78 12.89 -15.26 0.14
C PHE A 78 14.29 -14.73 -0.17
N ALA A 79 14.54 -13.43 -0.05
CA ALA A 79 15.84 -12.84 -0.34
C ALA A 79 16.97 -13.42 0.52
N LYS A 80 16.67 -13.92 1.72
CA LYS A 80 17.61 -14.55 2.66
C LYS A 80 17.76 -16.07 2.44
N SER A 81 17.00 -16.65 1.53
CA SER A 81 17.02 -18.09 1.29
C SER A 81 18.33 -18.56 0.63
N PRO A 82 18.77 -19.80 0.89
CA PRO A 82 19.97 -20.35 0.25
C PRO A 82 19.87 -20.33 -1.27
N GLY A 83 20.97 -19.94 -1.94
CA GLY A 83 21.04 -19.89 -3.41
C GLY A 83 20.64 -18.55 -4.02
N VAL A 84 20.05 -17.63 -3.24
CA VAL A 84 19.83 -16.25 -3.69
C VAL A 84 21.16 -15.51 -3.79
N THR A 85 21.48 -15.03 -5.00
CA THR A 85 22.78 -14.41 -5.30
C THR A 85 22.77 -12.88 -5.25
N ASN A 86 21.59 -12.25 -5.28
CA ASN A 86 21.41 -10.79 -5.29
C ASN A 86 20.58 -10.29 -4.08
N GLN A 87 20.72 -10.95 -2.93
CA GLN A 87 19.96 -10.69 -1.69
C GLN A 87 19.75 -9.20 -1.39
N ALA A 88 20.81 -8.39 -1.43
CA ALA A 88 20.72 -6.96 -1.10
C ALA A 88 19.75 -6.20 -2.02
N ALA A 89 19.69 -6.53 -3.30
CA ALA A 89 18.77 -5.90 -4.26
C ALA A 89 17.32 -6.32 -3.99
N LEU A 90 17.08 -7.59 -3.68
CA LEU A 90 15.74 -8.09 -3.33
C LEU A 90 15.22 -7.48 -2.02
N ILE A 91 16.07 -7.35 -0.99
CA ILE A 91 15.70 -6.70 0.26
C ILE A 91 15.37 -5.23 0.02
N ALA A 92 16.19 -4.51 -0.76
CA ALA A 92 15.91 -3.12 -1.10
C ALA A 92 14.57 -2.97 -1.86
N ALA A 93 14.27 -3.90 -2.78
CA ALA A 93 12.99 -3.91 -3.48
C ALA A 93 11.80 -4.23 -2.55
N ALA A 94 11.98 -5.12 -1.56
CA ALA A 94 10.94 -5.42 -0.58
C ALA A 94 10.66 -4.23 0.36
N VAL A 95 11.69 -3.48 0.76
CA VAL A 95 11.53 -2.23 1.52
C VAL A 95 10.78 -1.19 0.70
N ALA A 96 11.16 -0.99 -0.57
CA ALA A 96 10.45 -0.08 -1.47
C ALA A 96 8.98 -0.51 -1.67
N TYR A 97 8.73 -1.81 -1.83
CA TYR A 97 7.38 -2.37 -1.88
C TYR A 97 6.58 -2.11 -0.58
N ARG A 98 7.21 -2.18 0.60
CA ARG A 98 6.56 -1.86 1.88
C ARG A 98 6.16 -0.39 1.97
N GLN A 99 6.97 0.51 1.40
CA GLN A 99 6.75 1.95 1.37
C GLN A 99 5.75 2.38 0.30
N HIS A 100 5.57 1.59 -0.75
CA HIS A 100 4.68 1.90 -1.86
C HIS A 100 3.25 2.20 -1.35
N PRO A 101 2.60 3.28 -1.84
CA PRO A 101 1.26 3.62 -1.40
C PRO A 101 0.25 2.58 -1.89
N ARG A 102 -0.68 2.22 -1.02
CA ARG A 102 -1.79 1.34 -1.39
C ARG A 102 -2.86 2.11 -2.16
N ASN A 103 -3.53 1.42 -3.08
CA ASN A 103 -4.75 1.93 -3.71
C ASN A 103 -5.80 2.23 -2.63
N ALA A 104 -6.57 3.29 -2.85
CA ALA A 104 -7.61 3.73 -1.94
C ALA A 104 -8.88 4.09 -2.73
N ASP A 105 -10.03 3.65 -2.21
CA ASP A 105 -11.33 3.82 -2.86
C ASP A 105 -12.29 4.60 -1.98
N ASP A 106 -13.19 5.38 -2.59
CA ASP A 106 -14.31 6.00 -1.90
C ASP A 106 -15.25 4.93 -1.34
N THR A 107 -15.43 4.92 -0.02
CA THR A 107 -16.28 3.96 0.69
C THR A 107 -17.75 4.40 0.76
N GLY A 108 -18.21 5.21 -0.21
CA GLY A 108 -19.61 5.64 -0.36
C GLY A 108 -19.94 6.99 0.27
N GLY A 109 -18.93 7.82 0.55
CA GLY A 109 -19.06 9.11 1.25
C GLY A 109 -18.62 10.33 0.44
N GLY A 110 -18.17 10.15 -0.81
CA GLY A 110 -17.61 11.23 -1.62
C GLY A 110 -16.17 11.59 -1.24
N MET A 111 -15.52 10.77 -0.41
CA MET A 111 -14.18 11.00 0.11
C MET A 111 -13.40 9.68 0.09
N VAL A 112 -12.17 9.74 -0.38
CA VAL A 112 -11.23 8.60 -0.35
C VAL A 112 -10.45 8.67 0.97
N PRO A 113 -10.60 7.71 1.89
CA PRO A 113 -9.82 7.69 3.12
C PRO A 113 -8.36 7.30 2.84
N SER A 114 -7.46 7.68 3.75
CA SER A 114 -6.13 7.08 3.86
C SER A 114 -6.22 5.57 4.10
N THR A 115 -5.16 4.84 3.79
CA THR A 115 -5.08 3.42 4.14
C THR A 115 -4.52 3.23 5.55
N PRO A 116 -5.14 2.39 6.40
CA PRO A 116 -4.65 2.16 7.77
C PRO A 116 -3.24 1.56 7.79
N TYR A 117 -2.47 1.91 8.82
CA TYR A 117 -1.16 1.33 9.08
C TYR A 117 -1.28 -0.01 9.81
N CYS A 118 -0.49 -1.00 9.38
CA CYS A 118 -0.26 -2.20 10.17
C CYS A 118 0.44 -1.84 11.48
N THR A 119 -0.12 -2.30 12.61
CA THR A 119 0.43 -2.08 13.96
C THR A 119 1.21 -3.28 14.48
N GLU A 120 1.22 -4.38 13.73
CA GLU A 120 1.99 -5.57 14.07
C GLU A 120 3.49 -5.33 13.81
N GLN A 121 4.33 -5.96 14.63
CA GLN A 121 5.78 -5.90 14.42
C GLN A 121 6.15 -6.74 13.20
N PRO A 122 6.98 -6.22 12.27
CA PRO A 122 7.45 -7.03 11.16
C PRO A 122 8.36 -8.15 11.66
N ARG A 123 8.40 -9.26 10.91
CA ARG A 123 9.28 -10.38 11.22
C ARG A 123 10.74 -10.06 10.91
N ASN A 124 10.97 -9.28 9.85
CA ASN A 124 12.29 -8.87 9.39
C ASN A 124 12.66 -7.47 9.90
N GLN A 125 13.87 -7.34 10.45
CA GLN A 125 14.38 -6.08 10.99
C GLN A 125 14.50 -4.97 9.96
N GLU A 126 14.67 -5.33 8.68
CA GLU A 126 14.75 -4.38 7.57
C GLU A 126 13.45 -3.59 7.36
N LEU A 127 12.32 -4.05 7.93
CA LEU A 127 11.03 -3.36 7.85
C LEU A 127 10.66 -2.59 9.12
N VAL A 128 11.48 -2.64 10.19
CA VAL A 128 11.16 -1.93 11.43
C VAL A 128 11.11 -0.43 11.18
N GLY A 129 9.96 0.17 11.47
CA GLY A 129 9.69 1.60 11.22
C GLY A 129 9.33 1.93 9.76
N ILE A 130 9.31 0.94 8.87
CA ILE A 130 8.87 1.13 7.48
C ILE A 130 7.37 0.91 7.39
N VAL A 131 6.66 1.92 6.89
CA VAL A 131 5.22 1.89 6.65
C VAL A 131 4.92 2.28 5.21
N ASN A 132 3.72 1.94 4.75
CA ASN A 132 3.24 2.38 3.45
C ASN A 132 3.04 3.89 3.47
N GLU A 133 3.38 4.51 2.36
CA GLU A 133 3.00 5.88 2.08
C GLU A 133 1.48 5.96 1.84
N GLN A 134 0.99 7.20 1.82
CA GLN A 134 -0.40 7.51 1.50
C GLN A 134 -0.43 8.14 0.11
N LEU A 135 -1.46 7.82 -0.68
CA LEU A 135 -1.69 8.52 -1.95
C LEU A 135 -1.96 10.02 -1.69
N PRO A 136 -1.54 10.93 -2.58
CA PRO A 136 -1.56 12.38 -2.30
C PRO A 136 -2.96 12.98 -2.10
N ASP A 137 -3.99 12.38 -2.69
CA ASP A 137 -5.36 12.92 -2.71
C ASP A 137 -6.31 12.21 -1.73
N VAL A 138 -5.79 11.39 -0.80
CA VAL A 138 -6.60 10.79 0.27
C VAL A 138 -6.89 11.81 1.37
N ASN A 139 -7.95 11.57 2.14
CA ASN A 139 -8.30 12.38 3.29
C ASN A 139 -7.49 11.94 4.52
N PRO A 140 -6.52 12.73 5.02
CA PRO A 140 -5.70 12.35 6.17
C PRO A 140 -6.47 12.35 7.51
N GLY A 141 -7.72 12.82 7.54
CA GLY A 141 -8.59 12.74 8.70
C GLY A 141 -9.38 11.43 8.81
N LEU A 142 -9.36 10.59 7.77
CA LEU A 142 -10.11 9.34 7.68
C LEU A 142 -9.22 8.21 7.19
N PHE A 143 -9.32 7.03 7.79
CA PHE A 143 -8.56 5.85 7.41
C PHE A 143 -9.51 4.68 7.17
N GLY A 144 -9.31 3.87 6.12
CA GLY A 144 -10.16 2.70 5.87
C GLY A 144 -10.07 2.20 4.44
N GLY A 145 -11.06 1.41 4.04
CA GLY A 145 -11.19 0.90 2.68
C GLY A 145 -12.40 -0.04 2.53
N PRO A 146 -12.63 -0.62 1.35
CA PRO A 146 -13.75 -1.54 1.12
C PRO A 146 -13.88 -2.67 2.15
N ASN A 147 -12.76 -3.22 2.63
CA ASN A 147 -12.70 -4.31 3.61
C ASN A 147 -12.30 -3.82 5.02
N THR A 148 -12.21 -2.51 5.26
CA THR A 148 -11.78 -1.95 6.54
C THR A 148 -12.70 -0.81 6.95
N PRO A 149 -13.34 -0.87 8.13
CA PRO A 149 -14.20 0.22 8.60
C PRO A 149 -13.48 1.57 8.55
N VAL A 150 -14.24 2.64 8.29
CA VAL A 150 -13.67 3.99 8.33
C VAL A 150 -13.40 4.40 9.79
N ILE A 151 -12.17 4.84 10.04
CA ILE A 151 -11.63 5.24 11.33
C ILE A 151 -11.26 6.73 11.23
N ALA A 152 -11.70 7.54 12.19
CA ALA A 152 -11.24 8.92 12.27
C ALA A 152 -9.78 8.97 12.75
N PHE A 153 -9.00 9.91 12.23
CA PHE A 153 -7.63 10.13 12.71
C PHE A 153 -7.59 10.27 14.25
N GLY A 154 -6.61 9.60 14.87
CA GLY A 154 -6.51 9.43 16.31
C GLY A 154 -7.00 8.07 16.82
N GLY A 155 -7.68 7.28 15.98
CA GLY A 155 -8.00 5.89 16.27
C GLY A 155 -6.84 4.92 16.01
N ASP A 156 -7.03 3.66 16.39
CA ASP A 156 -6.04 2.59 16.15
C ASP A 156 -5.73 2.46 14.65
N GLY A 157 -4.45 2.29 14.31
CA GLY A 157 -3.99 2.14 12.92
C GLY A 157 -4.01 3.44 12.10
N THR A 158 -4.31 4.60 12.70
CA THR A 158 -4.25 5.91 12.02
C THR A 158 -2.89 6.61 12.16
N CYS A 159 -2.00 6.05 12.98
CA CYS A 159 -0.58 6.39 13.03
C CYS A 159 0.28 5.12 12.93
N PRO A 160 1.52 5.25 12.40
CA PRO A 160 2.51 4.17 12.45
C PRO A 160 2.72 3.66 13.89
N ALA A 161 3.02 2.36 14.01
CA ALA A 161 3.29 1.75 15.31
C ALA A 161 4.39 2.52 16.08
N GLY A 162 4.11 2.83 17.35
CA GLY A 162 5.03 3.57 18.21
C GLY A 162 4.95 5.10 18.08
N GLN A 163 4.15 5.64 17.16
CA GLN A 163 3.86 7.07 17.09
C GLN A 163 2.53 7.39 17.79
N THR A 164 2.44 8.62 18.29
CA THR A 164 1.24 9.16 18.96
C THR A 164 0.54 10.16 18.03
N PRO A 165 -0.79 10.06 17.84
CA PRO A 165 -1.53 11.05 17.06
C PRO A 165 -1.67 12.38 17.82
N ASP A 166 -1.35 13.48 17.16
CA ASP A 166 -1.77 14.83 17.51
C ASP A 166 -2.97 15.23 16.66
N VAL A 167 -4.16 15.06 17.23
CA VAL A 167 -5.43 15.38 16.56
C VAL A 167 -5.64 16.89 16.31
N SER A 168 -4.83 17.76 16.92
CA SER A 168 -4.91 19.21 16.68
C SER A 168 -4.18 19.63 15.41
N THR A 169 -3.18 18.86 14.99
CA THR A 169 -2.37 19.09 13.80
C THR A 169 -2.58 18.02 12.71
N CYS A 170 -3.34 16.96 13.02
CA CYS A 170 -3.51 15.78 12.17
C CYS A 170 -2.16 15.14 11.78
N SER A 171 -1.24 15.03 12.74
CA SER A 171 0.10 14.46 12.54
C SER A 171 0.44 13.40 13.57
N CYS A 172 1.35 12.50 13.22
CA CYS A 172 1.89 11.49 14.14
C CYS A 172 3.32 11.87 14.57
N ALA A 173 3.68 11.64 15.83
CA ALA A 173 5.01 11.92 16.39
C ALA A 173 5.49 10.87 17.38
#